data_AF-A0A6P1KJI5-F1
#
_entry.id   AF-A0A6P1KJI5-F1
#
_cell.length_a   1.000
_cell.length_b   1.000
_cell.length_c   1.000
_cell.angle_alpha   90.00
_cell.angle_beta   90.00
_cell.angle_gamma   90.00
#
_symmetry.space_group_name_H-M   'P 1'
#
loop_
_entity.id
_entity.type
_entity.pdbx_description
1 polymer ?
#
loop_
_entity_poly.entity_id
_entity_poly.type
_entity_poly.pdbx_seq_one_letter_code
_entity_poly.pdbx_strand_id
1 'polypeptide(L)'
;MSTDSPVNSPDKPESSLGKRLRNFLVVMVAIALSVALVLGLRTETTSATLAKLSDSSTPLEVAVSNGKPSLVEFYADWCTVCQKMAPDITQLETEYADKMNFVMLNVDNTKWLPEMLKYRVDGIPHFVFLSQQGETIAQAIGDQPRTIMASNLEALVTGSSLPYAQASGKVSKFSAPVAPTASQDDPRSHGSQVVN
;
A
#
# COMPACT_ATOMS: atom_id res chain seq x y z
N MET A 1 26.00 65.38 -59.64
CA MET A 1 25.33 65.25 -58.33
C MET A 1 24.33 64.13 -58.50
N SER A 2 24.73 62.90 -58.13
CA SER A 2 23.93 61.70 -58.27
C SER A 2 22.99 61.58 -57.08
N THR A 3 21.71 61.41 -57.33
CA THR A 3 20.74 60.98 -56.30
C THR A 3 20.25 59.59 -56.67
N ASP A 4 20.78 58.60 -55.97
CA ASP A 4 20.30 57.22 -56.00
C ASP A 4 18.86 57.17 -55.48
N SER A 5 17.98 56.56 -56.27
CA SER A 5 16.64 56.16 -55.80
C SER A 5 16.70 54.71 -55.30
N PRO A 6 15.98 54.34 -54.22
CA PRO A 6 16.01 52.98 -53.72
C PRO A 6 15.19 52.07 -54.62
N VAL A 7 15.81 50.97 -55.07
CA VAL A 7 15.12 49.85 -55.71
C VAL A 7 14.31 49.13 -54.63
N ASN A 8 12.99 49.29 -54.68
CA ASN A 8 12.06 48.54 -53.85
C ASN A 8 11.63 47.28 -54.64
N SER A 9 12.09 46.11 -54.21
CA SER A 9 11.65 44.84 -54.78
C SER A 9 10.21 44.53 -54.37
N PRO A 10 9.32 44.12 -55.29
CA PRO A 10 7.97 43.75 -54.92
C PRO A 10 7.99 42.40 -54.19
N ASP A 11 7.53 42.40 -52.94
CA ASP A 11 7.22 41.17 -52.21
C ASP A 11 6.20 40.36 -53.02
N LYS A 12 6.59 39.14 -53.37
CA LYS A 12 5.75 38.19 -54.09
C LYS A 12 4.50 37.90 -53.24
N PRO A 13 3.28 38.05 -53.76
CA PRO A 13 2.08 37.79 -52.97
C PRO A 13 1.99 36.30 -52.71
N GLU A 14 2.47 35.84 -51.54
CA GLU A 14 2.08 34.53 -51.02
C GLU A 14 0.55 34.54 -50.91
N SER A 15 -0.10 33.66 -51.69
CA SER A 15 -1.54 33.56 -51.69
C SER A 15 -2.04 33.34 -50.25
N SER A 16 -3.05 34.12 -49.85
CA SER A 16 -3.76 34.02 -48.57
C SER A 16 -4.14 32.57 -48.21
N LEU A 17 -4.37 31.75 -49.24
CA LEU A 17 -4.65 30.32 -49.13
C LEU A 17 -3.48 29.51 -48.52
N GLY A 18 -2.24 29.78 -48.96
CA GLY A 18 -1.04 29.08 -48.47
C GLY A 18 -0.73 29.37 -47.01
N LYS A 19 -0.92 30.62 -46.56
CA LYS A 19 -0.78 30.98 -45.14
C LYS A 19 -1.87 30.34 -44.28
N ARG A 20 -3.12 30.29 -44.77
CA ARG A 20 -4.22 29.60 -44.07
C ARG A 20 -3.95 28.11 -43.96
N LEU A 21 -3.50 27.46 -45.03
CA LEU A 21 -3.18 26.03 -45.02
C LEU A 21 -2.03 25.70 -44.08
N ARG A 22 -0.94 26.50 -44.10
CA ARG A 22 0.18 26.35 -43.16
C ARG A 22 -0.28 26.50 -41.71
N ASN A 23 -1.10 27.51 -41.41
CA ASN A 23 -1.62 27.72 -40.06
C ASN A 23 -2.54 26.57 -39.62
N PHE A 24 -3.39 26.06 -40.51
CA PHE A 24 -4.23 24.89 -40.23
C PHE A 24 -3.40 23.64 -39.92
N LEU A 25 -2.35 23.37 -40.70
CA LEU A 25 -1.46 22.24 -40.47
C LEU A 25 -0.73 22.34 -39.12
N VAL A 26 -0.23 23.53 -38.77
CA VAL A 26 0.42 23.77 -37.47
C VAL A 26 -0.55 23.52 -36.31
N VAL A 27 -1.79 23.97 -36.42
CA VAL A 27 -2.83 23.74 -35.39
C VAL A 27 -3.15 22.25 -35.26
N MET A 28 -3.32 21.54 -36.38
CA MET A 28 -3.61 20.10 -36.36
C MET A 28 -2.47 19.29 -35.73
N VAL A 29 -1.22 19.60 -36.05
CA VAL A 29 -0.04 18.96 -35.45
C VAL A 29 0.04 19.26 -33.96
N ALA A 30 -0.21 20.51 -33.54
CA ALA A 30 -0.22 20.88 -32.13
C ALA A 30 -1.31 20.10 -31.35
N ILE A 31 -2.53 20.01 -31.90
CA ILE A 31 -3.62 19.24 -31.30
C ILE A 31 -3.24 17.75 -31.20
N ALA A 32 -2.71 17.16 -32.26
CA ALA A 32 -2.32 15.76 -32.27
C ALA A 32 -1.21 15.46 -31.23
N LEU A 33 -0.21 16.34 -31.11
CA LEU A 33 0.85 16.21 -30.11
C LEU A 33 0.31 16.40 -28.69
N SER A 34 -0.59 17.36 -28.47
CA SER A 34 -1.25 17.55 -27.17
C SER A 34 -2.09 16.33 -26.78
N VAL A 35 -2.85 15.76 -27.72
CA VAL A 35 -3.64 14.54 -27.48
C VAL A 35 -2.72 13.35 -27.19
N ALA A 36 -1.64 13.15 -27.95
CA ALA A 36 -0.67 12.09 -27.72
C ALA A 36 0.02 12.23 -26.35
N LEU A 37 0.40 13.45 -25.95
CA LEU A 37 0.97 13.73 -24.64
C LEU A 37 -0.03 13.46 -23.50
N VAL A 38 -1.29 13.91 -23.65
CA VAL A 38 -2.34 13.65 -22.65
C VAL A 38 -2.63 12.17 -22.53
N LEU A 39 -2.74 11.44 -23.65
CA LEU A 39 -2.97 10.00 -23.62
C LEU A 39 -1.77 9.24 -23.04
N GLY A 40 -0.54 9.63 -23.38
CA GLY A 40 0.68 9.04 -22.82
C GLY A 40 0.87 9.28 -21.31
N LEU A 41 0.41 10.43 -20.80
CA LEU A 41 0.40 10.72 -19.36
C LEU A 41 -0.75 10.01 -18.60
N ARG A 42 -1.82 9.59 -19.30
CA ARG A 42 -2.96 8.89 -18.68
C ARG A 42 -2.69 7.40 -18.45
N THR A 43 -1.72 6.82 -19.13
CA THR A 43 -1.46 5.38 -19.11
C THR A 43 -0.62 4.87 -17.93
N GLU A 44 -0.05 5.74 -17.09
CA GLU A 44 0.94 5.33 -16.08
C GLU A 44 0.72 5.96 -14.70
N THR A 45 -0.49 5.92 -14.13
CA THR A 45 -0.64 6.20 -12.69
C THR A 45 -1.92 5.62 -12.07
N THR A 46 -1.98 4.29 -11.97
CA THR A 46 -2.76 3.71 -10.87
C THR A 46 -1.86 3.71 -9.64
N SER A 47 -1.72 4.86 -8.97
CA SER A 47 -1.03 4.90 -7.69
C SER A 47 -1.86 4.09 -6.70
N ALA A 48 -1.30 2.99 -6.19
CA ALA A 48 -1.92 2.21 -5.13
C ALA A 48 -1.91 3.05 -3.84
N THR A 49 -3.08 3.53 -3.42
CA THR A 49 -3.25 4.30 -2.19
C THR A 49 -4.06 3.50 -1.18
N LEU A 50 -3.88 3.79 0.10
CA LEU A 50 -4.69 3.18 1.17
C LEU A 50 -6.18 3.45 0.99
N ALA A 51 -6.55 4.65 0.54
CA ALA A 51 -7.93 4.99 0.24
C ALA A 51 -8.52 4.04 -0.82
N LYS A 52 -7.79 3.80 -1.92
CA LYS A 52 -8.26 2.92 -3.00
C LYS A 52 -8.40 1.47 -2.54
N LEU A 53 -7.43 0.95 -1.80
CA LEU A 53 -7.50 -0.41 -1.23
C LEU A 53 -8.66 -0.53 -0.24
N SER A 54 -8.88 0.48 0.59
CA SER A 54 -9.97 0.50 1.57
C SER A 54 -11.33 0.51 0.87
N ASP A 55 -11.47 1.33 -0.18
CA ASP A 55 -12.68 1.42 -1.00
C ASP A 55 -13.00 0.11 -1.74
N SER A 56 -11.98 -0.65 -2.17
CA SER A 56 -12.16 -1.96 -2.82
C SER A 56 -12.25 -3.13 -1.84
N SER A 57 -11.95 -2.92 -0.56
CA SER A 57 -11.89 -3.98 0.43
C SER A 57 -13.26 -4.64 0.68
N THR A 58 -13.23 -5.92 0.97
CA THR A 58 -14.42 -6.69 1.32
C THR A 58 -14.90 -6.27 2.71
N PRO A 59 -16.20 -5.97 2.91
CA PRO A 59 -16.75 -5.73 4.24
C PRO A 59 -16.51 -6.92 5.17
N LEU A 60 -16.11 -6.66 6.41
CA LEU A 60 -15.78 -7.72 7.38
C LEU A 60 -16.93 -8.72 7.57
N GLU A 61 -18.16 -8.23 7.62
CA GLU A 61 -19.36 -9.04 7.83
C GLU A 61 -19.59 -10.04 6.66
N VAL A 62 -19.21 -9.66 5.44
CA VAL A 62 -19.23 -10.54 4.26
C VAL A 62 -18.05 -11.52 4.32
N ALA A 63 -16.86 -11.03 4.68
CA ALA A 63 -15.65 -11.83 4.70
C ALA A 63 -15.72 -13.01 5.68
N VAL A 64 -16.39 -12.84 6.82
CA VAL A 64 -16.57 -13.90 7.84
C VAL A 64 -17.73 -14.87 7.53
N SER A 65 -18.53 -14.62 6.50
CA SER A 65 -19.73 -15.40 6.20
C SER A 65 -19.75 -16.04 4.81
N ASN A 66 -18.93 -15.56 3.87
CA ASN A 66 -18.96 -16.01 2.47
C ASN A 66 -18.15 -17.30 2.18
N GLY A 67 -17.55 -17.92 3.22
CA GLY A 67 -16.83 -19.19 3.08
C GLY A 67 -15.47 -19.10 2.39
N LYS A 68 -14.95 -17.89 2.16
CA LYS A 68 -13.59 -17.69 1.64
C LYS A 68 -12.63 -17.35 2.79
N PRO A 69 -11.35 -17.77 2.72
CA PRO A 69 -10.38 -17.30 3.70
C PRO A 69 -10.19 -15.78 3.54
N SER A 70 -9.69 -15.12 4.58
CA SER A 70 -9.58 -13.66 4.58
C SER A 70 -8.25 -13.17 5.16
N LEU A 71 -7.68 -12.15 4.54
CA LEU A 71 -6.64 -11.31 5.14
C LEU A 71 -7.31 -10.02 5.65
N VAL A 72 -7.25 -9.77 6.94
CA VAL A 72 -7.70 -8.51 7.55
C VAL A 72 -6.47 -7.66 7.86
N GLU A 73 -6.42 -6.44 7.35
CA GLU A 73 -5.40 -5.44 7.67
C GLU A 73 -6.01 -4.32 8.53
N PHE A 74 -5.46 -4.12 9.72
CA PHE A 74 -5.69 -2.92 10.50
C PHE A 74 -4.65 -1.87 10.11
N TYR A 75 -5.13 -0.69 9.71
CA TYR A 75 -4.30 0.38 9.16
C TYR A 75 -4.76 1.75 9.66
N ALA A 76 -4.02 2.80 9.30
CA ALA A 76 -4.46 4.18 9.45
C ALA A 76 -3.94 5.04 8.29
N ASP A 77 -4.58 6.17 8.02
CA ASP A 77 -4.13 7.07 6.95
C ASP A 77 -2.77 7.71 7.27
N TRP A 78 -2.47 7.90 8.56
CA TRP A 78 -1.17 8.42 9.03
C TRP A 78 -0.06 7.36 9.09
N CYS A 79 -0.36 6.09 8.79
CA CYS A 79 0.59 4.99 8.87
C CYS A 79 1.50 4.93 7.62
N THR A 80 2.71 5.47 7.74
CA THR A 80 3.70 5.46 6.64
C THR A 80 4.06 4.05 6.17
N VAL A 81 4.16 3.07 7.08
CA VAL A 81 4.47 1.68 6.70
C VAL A 81 3.33 1.06 5.90
N CYS A 82 2.08 1.29 6.30
CA CYS A 82 0.89 0.85 5.56
C CYS A 82 0.89 1.45 4.14
N GLN A 83 1.16 2.75 4.01
CA GLN A 83 1.26 3.42 2.70
C GLN A 83 2.37 2.82 1.83
N LYS A 84 3.54 2.52 2.41
CA LYS A 84 4.65 1.87 1.71
C LYS A 84 4.26 0.49 1.18
N MET A 85 3.47 -0.28 1.94
CA MET A 85 3.04 -1.63 1.57
C MET A 85 1.86 -1.66 0.59
N ALA A 86 1.09 -0.57 0.46
CA ALA A 86 -0.10 -0.51 -0.38
C ALA A 86 0.11 -1.02 -1.84
N PRO A 87 1.22 -0.71 -2.54
CA PRO A 87 1.46 -1.26 -3.88
C PRO A 87 1.61 -2.78 -3.91
N ASP A 88 2.24 -3.36 -2.89
CA ASP A 88 2.43 -4.81 -2.78
C ASP A 88 1.10 -5.49 -2.44
N ILE A 89 0.32 -4.92 -1.51
CA ILE A 89 -1.01 -5.43 -1.17
C ILE A 89 -1.96 -5.37 -2.36
N THR A 90 -1.94 -4.28 -3.15
CA THR A 90 -2.77 -4.16 -4.36
C THR A 90 -2.45 -5.24 -5.40
N GLN A 91 -1.16 -5.56 -5.57
CA GLN A 91 -0.74 -6.64 -6.47
C GLN A 91 -1.22 -8.00 -5.97
N LEU A 92 -1.14 -8.24 -4.66
CA LEU A 92 -1.61 -9.48 -4.05
C LEU A 92 -3.14 -9.60 -4.12
N GLU A 93 -3.88 -8.52 -3.89
CA GLU A 93 -5.34 -8.49 -4.06
C GLU A 93 -5.73 -8.88 -5.50
N THR A 94 -4.97 -8.41 -6.49
CA THR A 94 -5.18 -8.77 -7.89
C THR A 94 -4.83 -10.23 -8.17
N GLU A 95 -3.72 -10.73 -7.63
CA GLU A 95 -3.22 -12.11 -7.86
C GLU A 95 -4.12 -13.18 -7.20
N TYR A 96 -4.66 -12.86 -6.02
CA TYR A 96 -5.55 -13.72 -5.24
C TYR A 96 -7.02 -13.31 -5.36
N ALA A 97 -7.34 -12.46 -6.35
CA ALA A 97 -8.71 -12.09 -6.67
C ALA A 97 -9.59 -13.34 -6.78
N ASP A 98 -10.83 -13.23 -6.30
CA ASP A 98 -11.82 -14.30 -6.23
C ASP A 98 -11.50 -15.50 -5.32
N LYS A 99 -10.25 -15.74 -4.93
CA LYS A 99 -9.83 -16.87 -4.10
C LYS A 99 -9.97 -16.60 -2.60
N MET A 100 -9.81 -15.35 -2.19
CA MET A 100 -9.88 -14.93 -0.80
C MET A 100 -10.39 -13.49 -0.66
N ASN A 101 -10.72 -13.09 0.56
CA ASN A 101 -11.11 -11.72 0.86
C ASN A 101 -9.90 -10.91 1.36
N PHE A 102 -9.86 -9.64 0.96
CA PHE A 102 -8.99 -8.63 1.56
C PHE A 102 -9.89 -7.64 2.29
N VAL A 103 -9.66 -7.43 3.59
CA VAL A 103 -10.48 -6.57 4.45
C VAL A 103 -9.56 -5.51 5.05
N MET A 104 -9.96 -4.25 5.00
CA MET A 104 -9.22 -3.16 5.62
C MET A 104 -10.05 -2.50 6.70
N LEU A 105 -9.47 -2.37 7.90
CA LEU A 105 -10.12 -1.77 9.06
C LEU A 105 -9.27 -0.60 9.56
N ASN A 106 -9.78 0.62 9.37
CA ASN A 106 -9.09 1.82 9.83
C ASN A 106 -9.20 1.94 11.36
N VAL A 107 -8.07 1.97 12.07
CA VAL A 107 -8.04 2.01 13.54
C VAL A 107 -8.55 3.33 14.14
N ASP A 108 -8.61 4.41 13.36
CA ASP A 108 -9.21 5.67 13.80
C ASP A 108 -10.75 5.60 13.79
N ASN A 109 -11.34 4.58 13.17
CA ASN A 109 -12.79 4.36 13.15
C ASN A 109 -13.23 3.52 14.35
N THR A 110 -13.95 4.16 15.28
CA THR A 110 -14.44 3.53 16.52
C THR A 110 -15.40 2.37 16.29
N LYS A 111 -15.99 2.22 15.10
CA LYS A 111 -16.78 1.03 14.72
C LYS A 111 -15.99 -0.26 14.99
N TRP A 112 -14.67 -0.23 14.76
CA TRP A 112 -13.81 -1.41 14.81
C TRP A 112 -13.17 -1.66 16.18
N LEU A 113 -13.59 -0.95 17.23
CA LEU A 113 -13.12 -1.19 18.61
C LEU A 113 -13.30 -2.64 19.07
N PRO A 114 -14.45 -3.32 18.81
CA PRO A 114 -14.60 -4.73 19.19
C PRO A 114 -13.56 -5.64 18.51
N GLU A 115 -13.28 -5.42 17.24
CA GLU A 115 -12.30 -6.18 16.46
C GLU A 115 -10.87 -5.90 16.93
N MET A 116 -10.54 -4.63 17.17
CA MET A 116 -9.24 -4.23 17.72
C MET A 116 -8.97 -4.90 19.07
N LEU A 117 -9.98 -4.97 19.95
CA LEU A 117 -9.87 -5.69 21.22
C LEU A 117 -9.79 -7.21 21.04
N LYS A 118 -10.62 -7.79 20.15
CA LYS A 118 -10.66 -9.23 19.85
C LYS A 118 -9.30 -9.72 19.35
N TYR A 119 -8.68 -8.97 18.45
CA TYR A 119 -7.40 -9.34 17.84
C TYR A 119 -6.18 -8.73 18.54
N ARG A 120 -6.39 -7.97 19.62
CA ARG A 120 -5.33 -7.28 20.40
C ARG A 120 -4.44 -6.42 19.51
N VAL A 121 -5.06 -5.54 18.73
CA VAL A 121 -4.34 -4.61 17.84
C VAL A 121 -3.65 -3.54 18.69
N ASP A 122 -2.32 -3.68 18.83
CA ASP A 122 -1.44 -2.79 19.60
C ASP A 122 -0.37 -2.09 18.74
N GLY A 123 -0.37 -2.36 17.43
CA GLY A 123 0.48 -1.70 16.43
C GLY A 123 -0.09 -1.87 15.02
N ILE A 124 0.35 -1.04 14.07
CA ILE A 124 -0.07 -1.11 12.67
C ILE A 124 1.12 -1.05 11.69
N PRO A 125 1.02 -1.66 10.49
CA PRO A 125 -0.10 -2.51 10.05
C PRO A 125 -0.21 -3.80 10.87
N HIS A 126 -1.44 -4.24 11.15
CA HIS A 126 -1.71 -5.51 11.84
C HIS A 126 -2.48 -6.41 10.89
N PHE A 127 -1.93 -7.56 10.58
CA PHE A 127 -2.53 -8.55 9.69
C PHE A 127 -3.12 -9.70 10.50
N VAL A 128 -4.36 -10.06 10.22
CA VAL A 128 -5.04 -11.22 10.79
C VAL A 128 -5.45 -12.15 9.64
N PHE A 129 -4.98 -13.40 9.70
CA PHE A 129 -5.29 -14.43 8.71
C PHE A 129 -6.45 -15.27 9.23
N LEU A 130 -7.57 -15.24 8.52
CA LEU A 130 -8.80 -15.96 8.87
C LEU A 130 -9.03 -17.15 7.93
N SER A 131 -9.44 -18.28 8.51
CA SER A 131 -9.89 -19.45 7.77
C SER A 131 -11.19 -19.16 7.01
N GLN A 132 -11.61 -20.11 6.16
CA GLN A 132 -12.92 -20.07 5.50
C GLN A 132 -14.10 -20.05 6.49
N GLN A 133 -13.88 -20.50 7.73
CA GLN A 133 -14.85 -20.50 8.81
C GLN A 133 -14.83 -19.21 9.64
N GLY A 134 -13.99 -18.24 9.27
CA GLY A 134 -13.82 -16.98 10.01
C GLY A 134 -12.99 -17.13 11.29
N GLU A 135 -12.32 -18.27 11.49
CA GLU A 135 -11.46 -18.51 12.66
C GLU A 135 -10.06 -17.93 12.43
N THR A 136 -9.45 -17.40 13.49
CA THR A 136 -8.09 -16.83 13.40
C THR A 136 -7.03 -17.92 13.33
N ILE A 137 -6.28 -17.95 12.23
CA ILE A 137 -5.18 -18.89 12.01
C ILE A 137 -3.86 -18.31 12.52
N ALA A 138 -3.56 -17.07 12.17
CA ALA A 138 -2.33 -16.39 12.54
C ALA A 138 -2.50 -14.87 12.52
N GLN A 139 -1.51 -14.18 13.07
CA GLN A 139 -1.40 -12.73 13.00
C GLN A 139 0.04 -12.31 12.73
N ALA A 140 0.24 -11.13 12.14
CA ALA A 140 1.54 -10.51 11.95
C ALA A 140 1.42 -8.99 12.13
N ILE A 141 2.44 -8.36 12.70
CA ILE A 141 2.46 -6.91 12.96
C ILE A 141 3.68 -6.30 12.27
N GLY A 142 3.50 -5.13 11.65
CA GLY A 142 4.54 -4.37 10.99
C GLY A 142 4.81 -4.80 9.54
N ASP A 143 5.88 -4.23 8.97
CA ASP A 143 6.26 -4.42 7.56
C ASP A 143 6.40 -5.91 7.20
N GLN A 144 5.65 -6.36 6.19
CA GLN A 144 5.74 -7.72 5.66
C GLN A 144 6.28 -7.67 4.23
N PRO A 145 7.43 -8.30 3.94
CA PRO A 145 7.91 -8.40 2.56
C PRO A 145 6.87 -9.10 1.67
N ARG A 146 6.66 -8.61 0.44
CA ARG A 146 5.67 -9.17 -0.50
C ARG A 146 5.76 -10.68 -0.65
N THR A 147 6.96 -11.25 -0.74
CA THR A 147 7.17 -12.70 -0.90
C THR A 147 6.71 -13.51 0.31
N ILE A 148 6.89 -12.96 1.52
CA ILE A 148 6.45 -13.57 2.77
C ILE A 148 4.92 -13.53 2.85
N MET A 149 4.31 -12.38 2.52
CA MET A 149 2.86 -12.26 2.45
C MET A 149 2.28 -13.22 1.42
N ALA A 150 2.79 -13.23 0.19
CA ALA A 150 2.36 -14.15 -0.87
C ALA A 150 2.42 -15.62 -0.43
N SER A 151 3.51 -16.04 0.22
CA SER A 151 3.65 -17.43 0.70
C SER A 151 2.61 -17.78 1.77
N ASN A 152 2.28 -16.85 2.67
CA ASN A 152 1.22 -17.04 3.65
C ASN A 152 -0.17 -17.08 3.01
N LEU A 153 -0.44 -16.22 2.02
CA LEU A 153 -1.73 -16.18 1.31
C LEU A 153 -1.96 -17.45 0.48
N GLU A 154 -0.94 -17.95 -0.21
CA GLU A 154 -1.02 -19.23 -0.92
C GLU A 154 -1.31 -20.40 0.04
N ALA A 155 -0.61 -20.45 1.17
CA ALA A 155 -0.88 -21.45 2.20
C ALA A 155 -2.31 -21.32 2.75
N LEU A 156 -2.77 -20.09 2.97
CA LEU A 156 -4.11 -19.81 3.47
C LEU A 156 -5.21 -20.28 2.49
N VAL A 157 -5.04 -19.98 1.20
CA VAL A 157 -5.99 -20.38 0.14
C VAL A 157 -6.04 -21.90 -0.03
N THR A 158 -4.91 -22.58 0.10
CA THR A 158 -4.84 -24.05 -0.01
C THR A 158 -5.19 -24.79 1.28
N GLY A 159 -5.49 -24.06 2.38
CA GLY A 159 -5.80 -24.65 3.68
C GLY A 159 -4.58 -25.29 4.37
N SER A 160 -3.37 -24.91 3.98
CA SER A 160 -2.11 -25.38 4.55
C SER A 160 -1.65 -24.49 5.73
N SER A 161 -0.69 -24.96 6.51
CA SER A 161 -0.07 -24.16 7.58
C SER A 161 0.71 -22.95 7.04
N LEU A 162 0.52 -21.77 7.64
CA LEU A 162 1.20 -20.55 7.19
C LEU A 162 2.70 -20.63 7.53
N PRO A 163 3.59 -20.53 6.52
CA PRO A 163 5.03 -20.75 6.72
C PRO A 163 5.70 -19.66 7.57
N TYR A 164 5.18 -18.43 7.55
CA TYR A 164 5.84 -17.27 8.18
C TYR A 164 4.99 -16.52 9.20
N ALA A 165 3.66 -16.69 9.18
CA ALA A 165 2.80 -16.15 10.21
C ALA A 165 2.56 -17.22 11.29
N GLN A 166 3.14 -17.04 12.48
CA GLN A 166 2.91 -17.94 13.62
C GLN A 166 1.86 -17.31 14.54
N ALA A 167 0.90 -18.12 15.03
CA ALA A 167 -0.11 -17.68 15.99
C ALA A 167 0.48 -17.21 17.34
N SER A 168 1.75 -17.53 17.61
CA SER A 168 2.52 -17.05 18.75
C SER A 168 4.00 -17.05 18.36
N GLY A 169 4.71 -15.95 18.64
CA GLY A 169 6.14 -15.83 18.32
C GLY A 169 6.95 -16.98 18.95
N LYS A 170 7.92 -17.51 18.22
CA LYS A 170 8.89 -18.46 18.78
C LYS A 170 9.77 -17.70 19.78
N VAL A 171 9.42 -17.74 21.05
CA VAL A 171 10.31 -17.25 22.10
C VAL A 171 11.49 -18.20 22.22
N SER A 172 12.70 -17.67 22.07
CA SER A 172 13.90 -18.42 22.45
C SER A 172 13.81 -18.76 23.93
N LYS A 173 14.12 -19.99 24.30
CA LYS A 173 14.27 -20.36 25.71
C LYS A 173 15.45 -19.55 26.27
N PHE A 174 15.15 -18.49 27.01
CA PHE A 174 16.16 -17.80 27.79
C PHE A 174 16.47 -18.65 29.03
N SER A 175 17.64 -19.30 29.03
CA SER A 175 18.18 -19.91 30.24
C SER A 175 19.06 -18.86 30.90
N ALA A 176 18.61 -18.26 32.01
CA ALA A 176 19.41 -17.29 32.74
C ALA A 176 20.73 -17.93 33.20
N PRO A 177 21.91 -17.54 32.69
CA PRO A 177 23.17 -18.19 33.03
C PRO A 177 23.69 -17.80 34.41
N VAL A 178 23.04 -16.84 35.08
CA VAL A 178 23.57 -16.18 36.27
C VAL A 178 22.52 -16.26 37.35
N ALA A 179 22.73 -17.18 38.30
CA ALA A 179 22.11 -17.06 39.62
C ALA A 179 22.57 -15.72 40.21
N PRO A 180 21.67 -14.87 40.72
CA PRO A 180 22.06 -13.61 41.33
C PRO A 180 23.03 -13.93 42.48
N THR A 181 24.28 -13.52 42.32
CA THR A 181 25.21 -13.50 43.45
C THR A 181 24.81 -12.28 44.23
N ALA A 182 24.35 -12.46 45.47
CA ALA A 182 24.04 -11.37 46.38
C ALA A 182 25.34 -10.61 46.73
N SER A 183 25.82 -9.79 45.82
CA SER A 183 26.92 -8.85 46.02
C SER A 183 26.31 -7.50 46.37
N GLN A 184 26.90 -6.83 47.36
CA GLN A 184 26.53 -5.46 47.75
C GLN A 184 26.70 -4.46 46.60
N ASP A 185 27.48 -4.80 45.59
CA ASP A 185 27.75 -3.97 44.41
C ASP A 185 26.90 -4.34 43.19
N ASP A 186 25.84 -5.17 43.34
CA ASP A 186 24.94 -5.48 42.22
C ASP A 186 24.17 -4.21 41.80
N PRO A 187 24.36 -3.71 40.57
CA PRO A 187 23.65 -2.52 40.08
C PRO A 187 22.12 -2.68 40.08
N ARG A 188 21.61 -3.92 40.12
CA ARG A 188 20.17 -4.24 40.21
C ARG A 188 19.62 -4.19 41.64
N SER A 189 20.48 -4.08 42.66
CA SER A 189 20.08 -4.01 44.07
C SER A 189 19.58 -2.62 44.51
N HIS A 190 19.82 -1.57 43.72
CA HIS A 190 19.45 -0.19 44.05
C HIS A 190 17.93 0.09 44.01
N GLY A 191 17.11 -0.82 43.47
CA GLY A 191 15.66 -0.67 43.36
C GLY A 191 14.83 -1.45 44.39
N SER A 192 15.45 -2.34 45.17
CA SER A 192 14.74 -3.23 46.11
C SER A 192 14.58 -2.69 47.53
N GLN A 193 15.03 -1.46 47.79
CA GLN A 193 14.97 -0.80 49.10
C GLN A 193 13.89 0.28 49.11
N VAL A 194 12.63 -0.10 48.86
CA VAL A 194 11.49 0.76 49.18
C VAL A 194 10.49 -0.06 49.98
N VAL A 195 10.73 -0.12 51.29
CA VAL A 195 9.74 -0.58 52.28
C VAL A 195 9.72 0.46 53.40
N ASN A 196 8.76 1.38 53.30
CA ASN A 196 7.79 1.71 54.36
C ASN A 196 6.72 2.64 53.79
#